data_AF-A0A4U3B5X6-F1
#
_entry.id   AF-A0A4U3B5X6-F1
#
_cell.length_a   1.000
_cell.length_b   1.000
_cell.length_c   1.000
_cell.angle_alpha   90.00
_cell.angle_beta   90.00
_cell.angle_gamma   90.00
#
_symmetry.space_group_name_H-M   'P 1'
#
loop_
_entity.id
_entity.type
_entity.pdbx_description
1 polymer ?
#
loop_
_entity_poly.entity_id
_entity_poly.type
_entity_poly.pdbx_seq_one_letter_code
_entity_poly.pdbx_strand_id
1 'polypeptide(L)'
;MKVFGENIRNARKYRALSQKELSVKSSISRSSISMIENSKIDIYFETAKRLAKSLDISLPQFFSRNFSNGKTATYIEDNFLLIFSQNVTSLLKKKNKYQTYLYASTNLSPSTINEILKQKVNPKLSSLYQIADALETTVSELITRKGE
;
A
#
# COMPACT_ATOMS: atom_id res chain seq x y z
N MET A 1 0.24 -8.18 6.19
CA MET A 1 -0.21 -8.07 4.77
C MET A 1 -1.44 -8.92 4.41
N LYS A 2 -2.05 -9.71 5.31
CA LYS A 2 -3.17 -10.62 4.95
C LYS A 2 -4.34 -9.92 4.24
N VAL A 3 -4.76 -8.77 4.78
CA VAL A 3 -5.82 -7.91 4.22
C VAL A 3 -5.53 -7.50 2.77
N PHE A 4 -4.28 -7.18 2.44
CA PHE A 4 -3.90 -6.75 1.09
C PHE A 4 -4.08 -7.83 0.04
N GLY A 5 -3.57 -9.03 0.29
CA GLY A 5 -3.73 -10.16 -0.64
C GLY A 5 -5.20 -10.56 -0.81
N GLU A 6 -5.96 -10.54 0.29
CA GLU A 6 -7.39 -10.83 0.28
C GLU A 6 -8.19 -9.80 -0.53
N ASN A 7 -7.91 -8.51 -0.35
CA ASN A 7 -8.58 -7.44 -1.10
C ASN A 7 -8.29 -7.51 -2.60
N ILE A 8 -7.06 -7.87 -3.01
CA ILE A 8 -6.73 -8.12 -4.43
C ILE A 8 -7.55 -9.29 -4.97
N ARG A 9 -7.66 -10.38 -4.23
CA ARG A 9 -8.46 -11.55 -4.63
C ARG A 9 -9.93 -11.16 -4.78
N ASN A 10 -10.47 -10.41 -3.84
CA ASN A 10 -11.87 -9.97 -3.84
C ASN A 10 -12.15 -9.02 -5.01
N ALA A 11 -11.29 -8.03 -5.21
CA ALA A 11 -11.29 -7.14 -6.38
C ALA A 11 -11.30 -7.90 -7.71
N ARG A 12 -10.38 -8.87 -7.85
CA ARG A 12 -10.26 -9.69 -9.06
C ARG A 12 -11.53 -10.49 -9.32
N LYS A 13 -12.06 -11.17 -8.30
CA LYS A 13 -13.29 -11.96 -8.40
C LYS A 13 -14.50 -11.10 -8.74
N TYR A 14 -14.61 -9.89 -8.16
CA TYR A 14 -15.67 -8.94 -8.47
C TYR A 14 -15.67 -8.53 -9.95
N ARG A 15 -14.50 -8.45 -10.57
CA ARG A 15 -14.33 -8.21 -12.01
C ARG A 15 -14.46 -9.44 -12.89
N ALA A 16 -14.87 -10.58 -12.31
CA ALA A 16 -14.97 -11.87 -12.98
C ALA A 16 -13.65 -12.30 -13.67
N LEU A 17 -12.50 -11.90 -13.14
CA LEU A 17 -11.19 -12.25 -13.72
C LEU A 17 -10.61 -13.49 -13.05
N SER A 18 -10.00 -14.37 -13.85
CA SER A 18 -9.06 -15.38 -13.39
C SER A 18 -7.71 -14.76 -13.01
N GLN A 19 -6.88 -15.51 -12.26
CA GLN A 19 -5.50 -15.07 -11.97
C GLN A 19 -4.66 -14.93 -13.26
N LYS A 20 -4.96 -15.70 -14.30
CA LYS A 20 -4.28 -15.61 -15.60
C LYS A 20 -4.65 -14.32 -16.33
N GLU A 21 -5.92 -13.93 -16.32
CA GLU A 21 -6.36 -12.67 -16.93
C GLU A 21 -5.80 -11.45 -16.18
N LEU A 22 -5.81 -11.46 -14.84
CA LEU A 22 -5.16 -10.40 -14.06
C LEU A 22 -3.65 -10.34 -14.34
N SER A 23 -3.01 -11.50 -14.49
CA SER A 23 -1.59 -11.58 -14.85
C SER A 23 -1.31 -10.87 -16.18
N VAL A 24 -2.12 -11.12 -17.21
CA VAL A 24 -2.02 -10.45 -18.51
C VAL A 24 -2.28 -8.95 -18.38
N LYS A 25 -3.37 -8.54 -17.70
CA LYS A 25 -3.73 -7.12 -17.54
C LYS A 25 -2.68 -6.30 -16.78
N SER A 26 -2.05 -6.90 -15.79
CA SER A 26 -1.09 -6.21 -14.92
C SER A 26 0.37 -6.38 -15.34
N SER A 27 0.67 -7.26 -16.29
CA SER A 27 2.03 -7.70 -16.63
C SER A 27 2.80 -8.28 -15.43
N ILE A 28 2.09 -8.94 -14.51
CA ILE A 28 2.65 -9.65 -13.35
C ILE A 28 2.48 -11.14 -13.60
N SER A 29 3.46 -11.98 -13.29
CA SER A 29 3.31 -13.42 -13.51
C SER A 29 2.13 -14.00 -12.72
N ARG A 30 1.43 -14.99 -13.29
CA ARG A 30 0.31 -15.66 -12.62
C ARG A 30 0.72 -16.30 -11.29
N SER A 31 1.96 -16.80 -11.19
CA SER A 31 2.52 -17.31 -9.94
C SER A 31 2.65 -16.20 -8.89
N SER A 32 3.17 -15.02 -9.26
CA SER A 32 3.24 -13.86 -8.36
C SER A 32 1.86 -13.38 -7.95
N ILE A 33 0.86 -13.32 -8.85
CA ILE A 33 -0.53 -13.01 -8.47
C ILE A 33 -1.04 -13.99 -7.39
N SER A 34 -0.83 -15.29 -7.59
CA SER A 34 -1.23 -16.29 -6.59
C SER A 34 -0.51 -16.09 -5.25
N MET A 35 0.80 -15.84 -5.27
CA MET A 35 1.57 -15.59 -4.05
C MET A 35 1.13 -14.30 -3.33
N ILE A 36 0.84 -13.23 -4.07
CA ILE A 36 0.32 -11.97 -3.53
C ILE A 36 -1.03 -12.17 -2.86
N GLU A 37 -1.98 -12.82 -3.55
CA GLU A 37 -3.32 -13.11 -3.00
C GLU A 37 -3.27 -13.98 -1.75
N ASN A 38 -2.25 -14.82 -1.61
CA ASN A 38 -2.03 -15.67 -0.45
C ASN A 38 -1.05 -15.09 0.57
N SER A 39 -0.62 -13.82 0.41
CA SER A 39 0.34 -13.13 1.28
C SER A 39 1.66 -13.89 1.49
N LYS A 40 2.14 -14.57 0.44
CA LYS A 40 3.35 -15.41 0.46
C LYS A 40 4.62 -14.68 0.03
N ILE A 41 4.50 -13.51 -0.58
CA ILE A 41 5.63 -12.65 -0.95
C ILE A 41 5.39 -11.23 -0.50
N ASP A 42 6.48 -10.52 -0.23
CA ASP A 42 6.49 -9.06 -0.08
C ASP A 42 6.78 -8.42 -1.44
N ILE A 43 6.06 -7.35 -1.75
CA ILE A 43 6.14 -6.70 -3.06
C ILE A 43 6.48 -5.22 -2.89
N TYR A 44 6.96 -4.62 -3.96
CA TYR A 44 7.16 -3.18 -4.02
C TYR A 44 5.83 -2.43 -4.19
N PHE A 45 5.78 -1.20 -3.68
CA PHE A 45 4.63 -0.32 -3.76
C PHE A 45 4.16 -0.10 -5.22
N GLU A 46 5.10 0.02 -6.16
CA GLU A 46 4.76 0.12 -7.59
C GLU A 46 4.00 -1.11 -8.12
N THR A 47 4.25 -2.31 -7.57
CA THR A 47 3.48 -3.51 -7.96
C THR A 47 2.04 -3.42 -7.44
N ALA A 48 1.84 -2.85 -6.24
CA ALA A 48 0.50 -2.57 -5.72
C ALA A 48 -0.25 -1.55 -6.59
N LYS A 49 0.41 -0.47 -7.02
CA LYS A 49 -0.15 0.52 -7.96
C LYS A 49 -0.59 -0.11 -9.27
N ARG A 50 0.27 -0.93 -9.89
CA ARG A 50 -0.05 -1.65 -11.14
C ARG A 50 -1.27 -2.54 -10.99
N LEU A 51 -1.39 -3.26 -9.88
CA LEU A 51 -2.57 -4.08 -9.58
C LEU A 51 -3.82 -3.22 -9.43
N ALA A 52 -3.73 -2.09 -8.73
CA ALA A 52 -4.84 -1.17 -8.50
C ALA A 52 -5.36 -0.60 -9.82
N LYS A 53 -4.44 -0.16 -10.70
CA LYS A 53 -4.74 0.29 -12.06
C LYS A 53 -5.37 -0.81 -12.91
N SER A 54 -4.83 -2.02 -12.89
CA SER A 54 -5.31 -3.16 -13.70
C SER A 54 -6.68 -3.66 -13.25
N LEU A 55 -6.93 -3.57 -11.95
CA LEU A 55 -8.19 -3.89 -11.30
C LEU A 55 -9.07 -2.64 -11.14
N ASP A 56 -8.74 -1.53 -11.80
CA ASP A 56 -9.46 -0.25 -11.74
C ASP A 56 -10.11 0.06 -10.37
N ILE A 57 -9.31 -0.01 -9.31
CA ILE A 57 -9.73 0.18 -7.92
C ILE A 57 -8.78 1.16 -7.27
N SER A 58 -9.33 2.06 -6.45
CA SER A 58 -8.59 3.00 -5.62
C SER A 58 -7.54 2.27 -4.77
N LEU A 59 -6.27 2.66 -4.92
CA LEU A 59 -5.13 2.02 -4.26
C LEU A 59 -5.27 1.91 -2.72
N PRO A 60 -5.70 2.95 -1.97
CA PRO A 60 -5.97 2.84 -0.53
C PRO A 60 -6.81 1.62 -0.13
N GLN A 61 -7.76 1.21 -0.98
CA GLN A 61 -8.70 0.15 -0.66
C GLN A 61 -8.04 -1.22 -0.54
N PHE A 62 -6.91 -1.45 -1.21
CA PHE A 62 -6.15 -2.67 -0.98
C PHE A 62 -5.61 -2.77 0.45
N PHE A 63 -5.43 -1.65 1.15
CA PHE A 63 -4.91 -1.62 2.52
C PHE A 63 -6.02 -1.48 3.58
N SER A 64 -7.28 -1.30 3.16
CA SER A 64 -8.43 -1.10 4.05
C SER A 64 -9.00 -2.42 4.56
N ARG A 65 -9.36 -2.48 5.84
CA ARG A 65 -10.13 -3.61 6.40
C ARG A 65 -11.61 -3.57 5.97
N ASN A 66 -12.12 -2.40 5.61
CA ASN A 66 -13.51 -2.18 5.20
C ASN A 66 -13.66 -2.24 3.67
N PHE A 67 -13.05 -3.24 3.04
CA PHE A 67 -13.09 -3.38 1.59
C PHE A 67 -14.50 -3.75 1.12
N SER A 68 -15.14 -2.89 0.31
CA SER A 68 -16.51 -3.07 -0.16
C SER A 68 -16.62 -4.02 -1.36
N ASN A 69 -15.91 -5.15 -1.33
CA ASN A 69 -15.97 -6.23 -2.32
C ASN A 69 -15.86 -5.79 -3.79
N GLY A 70 -15.19 -4.67 -4.08
CA GLY A 70 -15.03 -4.14 -5.44
C GLY A 70 -16.02 -3.03 -5.83
N LYS A 71 -17.04 -2.72 -5.01
CA LYS A 71 -17.82 -1.47 -5.10
C LYS A 71 -17.03 -0.31 -4.49
N THR A 72 -15.90 -0.01 -5.10
CA THR A 72 -14.94 0.98 -4.62
C THR A 72 -14.64 1.98 -5.70
N ALA A 73 -14.25 3.19 -5.30
CA ALA A 73 -13.84 4.23 -6.24
C ALA A 73 -12.83 3.68 -7.27
N THR A 74 -13.00 4.10 -8.52
CA THR A 74 -12.12 3.86 -9.67
C THR A 74 -10.67 4.24 -9.34
N TYR A 75 -9.70 3.61 -10.00
CA TYR A 75 -8.30 4.00 -9.84
C TYR A 75 -8.08 5.40 -10.41
N ILE A 76 -7.50 6.29 -9.60
CA ILE A 76 -7.04 7.60 -10.02
C ILE A 76 -5.55 7.65 -9.71
N GLU A 77 -4.74 7.99 -10.72
CA GLU A 77 -3.30 8.18 -10.52
C GLU A 77 -3.07 9.36 -9.59
N ASP A 78 -2.19 9.17 -8.59
CA ASP A 78 -1.85 10.21 -7.63
C ASP A 78 -0.40 10.04 -7.15
N ASN A 79 0.13 11.07 -6.51
CA ASN A 79 1.44 11.08 -5.87
C ASN A 79 1.39 10.36 -4.51
N PHE A 80 0.98 9.09 -4.50
CA PHE A 80 0.72 8.33 -3.27
C PHE A 80 1.91 8.30 -2.29
N LEU A 81 3.15 8.26 -2.79
CA LEU A 81 4.34 8.31 -1.92
C LEU A 81 4.59 9.70 -1.32
N LEU A 82 4.27 10.77 -2.05
CA LEU A 82 4.29 12.13 -1.51
C LEU A 82 3.24 12.26 -0.40
N ILE A 83 2.01 11.82 -0.68
CA ILE A 83 0.90 11.80 0.30
C ILE A 83 1.30 10.99 1.53
N PHE A 84 1.88 9.80 1.33
CA PHE A 84 2.43 8.97 2.41
C PHE A 84 3.41 9.76 3.29
N SER A 85 4.42 10.37 2.69
CA SER A 85 5.46 11.10 3.43
C SER A 85 4.91 12.32 4.19
N GLN A 86 3.97 13.05 3.58
CA GLN A 86 3.31 14.20 4.19
C GLN A 86 2.44 13.77 5.36
N ASN A 87 1.63 12.72 5.18
CA ASN A 87 0.76 12.19 6.23
C ASN A 87 1.56 11.61 7.40
N VAL A 88 2.66 10.91 7.13
CA VAL A 88 3.60 10.45 8.17
C VAL A 88 4.15 11.63 8.97
N THR A 89 4.62 12.68 8.27
CA THR A 89 5.19 13.87 8.91
C THR A 89 4.15 14.62 9.75
N SER A 90 2.94 14.82 9.22
CA SER A 90 1.84 15.47 9.93
C SER A 90 1.39 14.67 11.15
N LEU A 91 1.34 13.34 11.05
CA LEU A 91 0.94 12.49 12.17
C LEU A 91 1.99 12.43 13.28
N LEU A 92 3.28 12.41 12.92
CA LEU A 92 4.39 12.56 13.88
C LEU A 92 4.24 13.86 14.67
N LYS A 93 4.07 15.00 13.98
CA LYS A 93 3.84 16.31 14.61
C LYS A 93 2.63 16.30 15.54
N LYS A 94 1.49 15.76 15.07
CA LYS A 94 0.25 15.66 15.88
C LYS A 94 0.45 14.82 17.14
N LYS A 95 1.30 13.78 17.09
CA LYS A 95 1.64 12.93 18.23
C LYS A 95 2.80 13.48 19.08
N ASN A 96 3.29 14.69 18.80
CA ASN A 96 4.49 15.27 19.42
C ASN A 96 5.74 14.36 19.34
N LYS A 97 5.92 13.72 18.17
CA LYS A 97 7.03 12.79 17.88
C LYS A 97 7.89 13.34 16.74
N TYR A 98 9.17 13.01 16.77
CA TYR A 98 10.13 13.29 15.70
C TYR A 98 10.34 12.05 14.83
N GLN A 99 10.93 12.21 13.64
CA GLN A 99 11.23 11.09 12.75
C GLN A 99 12.08 9.99 13.42
N THR A 100 12.95 10.36 14.38
CA THR A 100 13.75 9.42 15.18
C THR A 100 12.92 8.39 15.94
N TYR A 101 11.66 8.71 16.26
CA TYR A 101 10.73 7.75 16.84
C TYR A 101 10.53 6.53 15.92
N LEU A 102 10.47 6.71 14.60
CA LEU A 102 10.34 5.61 13.65
C LEU A 102 11.57 4.70 13.64
N TYR A 103 12.75 5.24 13.96
CA TYR A 103 13.99 4.46 14.03
C TYR A 103 13.97 3.49 15.21
N ALA A 104 13.40 3.92 16.34
CA ALA A 104 13.25 3.10 17.54
C ALA A 104 12.05 2.15 17.48
N SER A 105 11.05 2.44 16.62
CA SER A 105 9.76 1.75 16.60
C SER A 105 9.59 0.80 15.41
N THR A 106 10.58 0.69 14.53
CA THR A 106 10.56 -0.20 13.37
C THR A 106 11.87 -0.96 13.24
N ASN A 107 11.88 -2.04 12.47
CA ASN A 107 13.11 -2.77 12.14
C ASN A 107 13.81 -2.19 10.89
N LEU A 108 13.44 -0.98 10.47
CA LEU A 108 14.01 -0.33 9.29
C LEU A 108 15.23 0.50 9.68
N SER A 109 16.23 0.54 8.81
CA SER A 109 17.36 1.43 9.01
C SER A 109 16.92 2.91 8.92
N PRO A 110 17.60 3.84 9.63
CA PRO A 110 17.36 5.27 9.49
C PRO A 110 17.48 5.76 8.03
N SER A 111 18.42 5.19 7.25
CA SER A 111 18.60 5.50 5.84
C SER A 111 17.37 5.13 5.03
N THR A 112 16.86 3.90 5.21
CA THR A 112 15.66 3.41 4.53
C THR A 112 14.45 4.30 4.82
N ILE A 113 14.22 4.68 6.08
CA ILE A 113 13.12 5.57 6.44
C ILE A 113 13.28 6.94 5.77
N ASN A 114 14.47 7.54 5.84
CA ASN A 114 14.73 8.84 5.23
C ASN A 114 14.57 8.81 3.69
N GLU A 115 15.02 7.75 3.03
CA GLU A 115 14.85 7.58 1.58
C GLU A 115 13.39 7.42 1.18
N ILE A 116 12.59 6.66 1.96
CA ILE A 116 11.15 6.52 1.73
C ILE A 116 10.45 7.87 1.89
N LEU A 117 10.72 8.60 2.99
CA LEU A 117 10.06 9.88 3.26
C LEU A 117 10.47 10.98 2.26
N LYS A 118 11.69 10.92 1.71
CA LYS A 118 12.14 11.78 0.61
C LYS A 118 11.73 11.29 -0.77
N GLN A 119 10.94 10.22 -0.86
CA GLN A 119 10.47 9.60 -2.11
C GLN A 119 11.62 9.20 -3.06
N LYS A 120 12.79 8.86 -2.51
CA LYS A 120 14.00 8.50 -3.28
C LYS A 120 14.06 7.03 -3.67
N VAL A 121 13.19 6.19 -3.10
CA VAL A 121 13.15 4.75 -3.33
C VAL A 121 11.72 4.27 -3.51
N ASN A 122 11.56 3.15 -4.22
CA ASN A 122 10.31 2.39 -4.27
C ASN A 122 10.26 1.43 -3.06
N PRO A 123 9.42 1.70 -2.03
CA PRO A 123 9.42 0.90 -0.81
C PRO A 123 8.78 -0.47 -1.03
N LYS A 124 9.20 -1.46 -0.23
CA LYS A 124 8.41 -2.67 -0.03
C LYS A 124 7.17 -2.35 0.80
N LEU A 125 6.08 -3.09 0.60
CA LEU A 125 4.86 -2.90 1.38
C LEU A 125 5.11 -3.14 2.85
N SER A 126 5.93 -4.13 3.22
CA SER A 126 6.31 -4.37 4.61
C SER A 126 6.93 -3.15 5.31
N SER A 127 7.71 -2.33 4.60
CA SER A 127 8.27 -1.09 5.14
C SER A 127 7.18 -0.05 5.41
N LEU A 128 6.20 0.08 4.51
CA LEU A 128 5.06 0.98 4.71
C LEU A 128 4.18 0.52 5.88
N TYR A 129 3.96 -0.79 6.01
CA TYR A 129 3.23 -1.36 7.15
C TYR A 129 3.94 -1.09 8.47
N GLN A 130 5.26 -1.30 8.55
CA GLN A 130 6.02 -1.01 9.78
C GLN A 130 5.89 0.47 10.21
N ILE A 131 5.96 1.40 9.27
CA ILE A 131 5.77 2.84 9.57
C ILE A 131 4.33 3.12 10.02
N ALA A 132 3.33 2.53 9.36
CA ALA A 132 1.93 2.69 9.73
C ALA A 132 1.64 2.14 11.14
N ASP A 133 2.12 0.93 11.42
CA ASP A 133 1.96 0.25 12.70
C ASP A 133 2.65 1.05 13.84
N ALA A 134 3.88 1.55 13.61
CA ALA A 134 4.59 2.40 14.57
C ALA A 134 3.82 3.70 14.91
N LEU A 135 3.03 4.21 13.97
CA LEU A 135 2.19 5.40 14.13
C LEU A 135 0.75 5.07 14.54
N GLU A 136 0.44 3.80 14.83
CA GLU A 136 -0.90 3.33 15.23
C GLU A 136 -1.98 3.73 14.21
N THR A 137 -1.68 3.58 12.92
CA THR A 137 -2.56 3.91 11.79
C THR A 137 -2.43 2.84 10.71
N THR A 138 -3.15 3.00 9.60
CA THR A 138 -3.10 2.08 8.46
C THR A 138 -2.36 2.69 7.28
N VAL A 139 -1.79 1.84 6.42
CA VAL A 139 -1.25 2.30 5.13
C VAL A 139 -2.33 3.00 4.31
N SER A 140 -3.58 2.50 4.36
CA SER A 140 -4.74 3.13 3.69
C SER A 140 -4.91 4.60 4.10
N GLU A 141 -4.80 4.92 5.38
CA GLU A 141 -4.92 6.29 5.89
C GLU A 141 -3.71 7.15 5.53
N LEU A 142 -2.52 6.56 5.49
CA LEU A 142 -1.29 7.27 5.15
C LEU A 142 -1.21 7.60 3.65
N ILE A 143 -1.80 6.80 2.76
CA ILE A 143 -1.80 7.08 1.32
C ILE A 143 -3.08 7.77 0.81
N THR A 144 -4.00 8.12 1.71
CA THR A 144 -5.22 8.88 1.37
C THR A 144 -4.99 10.37 1.60
N ARG A 145 -5.39 11.22 0.65
CA ARG A 145 -5.42 12.67 0.86
C ARG A 145 -6.37 12.98 2.02
N LYS A 146 -5.87 13.62 3.06
CA LYS A 146 -6.72 14.23 4.08
C LYS A 146 -7.12 15.60 3.53
N GLY A 147 -8.42 15.91 3.57
CA GLY A 147 -8.89 17.26 3.22
C GLY A 147 -8.14 18.30 4.05
N GLU A 148 -7.82 19.42 3.41
CA GLU A 148 -7.22 20.60 4.05
C GLU A 148 -8.08 21.13 5.21
#